data_AF-B5YBL8-F1
#
_entry.id   AF-B5YBL8-F1
#
_cell.length_a   1.000
_cell.length_b   1.000
_cell.length_c   1.000
_cell.angle_alpha   90.00
_cell.angle_beta   90.00
_cell.angle_gamma   90.00
#
_symmetry.space_group_name_H-M   'P 1'
#
loop_
_entity.id
_entity.type
_entity.pdbx_description
1 polymer ?
#
loop_
_entity_poly.entity_id
_entity_poly.type
_entity_poly.pdbx_seq_one_letter_code
_entity_poly.pdbx_strand_id
1 'polypeptide(L)'
;MKRLIKFLIVILFLTIIVFASTFKNKDYTGSNFPYKGALFLHDGDYVIFECAEGYNGFYYMTRKGETPVEVIDNNTGKQIGYLFLQENYYTTGESFDYAGFKWVDLQQGFKGKILKIVLRENRKIYNKTYGDRDLLIKFKSGTKIIYWHGVDLTDWCDLDYVAYY
;
A
#
# COMPACT_ATOMS: atom_id res chain seq x y z
N MET A 1 -12.23 -46.34 -14.69
CA MET A 1 -12.61 -44.94 -14.98
C MET A 1 -12.90 -44.10 -13.73
N LYS A 2 -13.88 -44.43 -12.86
CA LYS A 2 -14.23 -43.60 -11.69
C LYS A 2 -13.07 -43.29 -10.73
N ARG A 3 -12.18 -44.27 -10.47
CA ARG A 3 -10.97 -44.07 -9.63
C ARG A 3 -9.93 -43.16 -10.30
N LEU A 4 -9.79 -43.26 -11.62
CA LEU A 4 -8.86 -42.44 -12.41
C LEU A 4 -9.30 -40.97 -12.45
N ILE A 5 -10.61 -40.74 -12.60
CA ILE A 5 -11.22 -39.40 -12.57
C ILE A 5 -11.05 -38.76 -11.18
N LYS A 6 -11.28 -39.50 -10.09
CA LYS A 6 -11.04 -39.00 -8.73
C LYS A 6 -9.59 -38.61 -8.50
N PHE A 7 -8.65 -39.41 -9.01
CA PHE A 7 -7.22 -39.12 -8.91
C PHE A 7 -6.84 -37.84 -9.68
N LEU A 8 -7.38 -37.67 -10.89
CA LEU A 8 -7.22 -36.44 -11.69
C LEU A 8 -7.75 -35.19 -10.99
N ILE A 9 -8.92 -35.27 -10.35
CA ILE A 9 -9.51 -34.15 -9.60
C ILE A 9 -8.62 -33.76 -8.42
N VAL A 10 -8.08 -34.72 -7.69
CA VAL A 10 -7.18 -34.46 -6.55
C VAL A 10 -5.89 -33.79 -7.02
N ILE A 11 -5.30 -34.27 -8.12
CA ILE A 11 -4.10 -33.64 -8.70
C ILE A 11 -4.39 -32.21 -9.14
N LEU A 12 -5.51 -31.97 -9.82
CA LEU A 12 -5.93 -30.63 -10.24
C LEU A 12 -6.09 -29.68 -9.05
N PHE A 13 -6.70 -30.16 -7.96
CA PHE A 13 -6.88 -29.35 -6.76
C PHE A 13 -5.54 -29.02 -6.09
N LEU A 14 -4.62 -30.00 -6.03
CA LEU A 14 -3.28 -29.79 -5.49
C LEU A 14 -2.46 -28.82 -6.36
N THR A 15 -2.54 -28.90 -7.69
CA THR A 15 -1.84 -27.95 -8.57
C THR A 15 -2.40 -26.54 -8.45
N ILE A 16 -3.71 -26.38 -8.30
CA ILE A 16 -4.33 -25.06 -8.02
C ILE A 16 -3.82 -24.50 -6.69
N ILE A 17 -3.78 -25.30 -5.63
CA ILE A 17 -3.28 -24.86 -4.31
C ILE A 17 -1.81 -24.45 -4.39
N VAL A 18 -0.97 -25.26 -5.04
CA VAL A 18 0.46 -24.95 -5.21
C VAL A 18 0.64 -23.68 -6.03
N PHE A 19 -0.08 -23.55 -7.15
CA PHE A 19 -0.02 -22.37 -8.01
C PHE A 19 -0.47 -21.10 -7.27
N ALA A 20 -1.57 -21.15 -6.51
CA ALA A 20 -2.01 -20.04 -5.68
C ALA A 20 -0.98 -19.68 -4.58
N SER A 21 -0.33 -20.69 -3.99
CA SER A 21 0.70 -20.46 -2.96
C SER A 21 1.95 -19.75 -3.51
N THR A 22 2.30 -19.94 -4.78
CA THR A 22 3.42 -19.25 -5.44
C THR A 22 3.22 -17.75 -5.63
N PHE A 23 1.99 -17.24 -5.52
CA PHE A 23 1.73 -15.78 -5.53
C PHE A 23 1.72 -15.18 -4.13
N LYS A 24 1.60 -15.99 -3.08
CA LYS A 24 1.47 -15.51 -1.70
C LYS A 24 2.73 -14.84 -1.15
N ASN A 25 3.91 -15.13 -1.73
CA ASN A 25 5.22 -14.70 -1.21
C ASN A 25 6.15 -14.09 -2.27
N LYS A 26 5.63 -13.60 -3.41
CA LYS A 26 6.48 -12.93 -4.41
C LYS A 26 6.58 -11.44 -4.13
N ASP A 27 7.71 -11.00 -3.61
CA ASP A 27 8.14 -9.60 -3.69
C ASP A 27 8.52 -9.32 -5.15
N TYR A 28 7.58 -8.78 -5.93
CA TYR A 28 7.83 -8.40 -7.32
C TYR A 28 8.84 -7.23 -7.35
N THR A 29 10.04 -7.48 -7.86
CA THR A 29 11.18 -6.54 -7.87
C THR A 29 11.16 -5.51 -9.01
N GLY A 30 10.21 -5.60 -9.94
CA GLY A 30 10.03 -4.62 -11.05
C GLY A 30 9.01 -3.53 -10.73
N SER A 31 9.18 -2.36 -11.35
CA SER A 31 8.31 -1.18 -11.22
C SER A 31 6.87 -1.39 -11.71
N ASN A 32 6.55 -2.47 -12.43
CA ASN A 32 5.25 -2.61 -13.09
C ASN A 32 4.42 -3.75 -12.44
N PHE A 33 3.86 -3.39 -11.26
CA PHE A 33 2.67 -3.84 -10.51
C PHE A 33 2.28 -5.34 -10.35
N PRO A 34 1.87 -5.79 -9.13
CA PRO A 34 0.63 -5.32 -8.45
C PRO A 34 0.66 -5.31 -6.88
N TYR A 35 1.49 -4.60 -6.11
CA TYR A 35 1.61 -3.15 -6.03
C TYR A 35 2.88 -2.74 -5.25
N LYS A 36 3.66 -1.77 -5.76
CA LYS A 36 4.65 -0.99 -4.96
C LYS A 36 4.18 0.43 -4.69
N GLY A 37 2.87 0.63 -4.73
CA GLY A 37 2.18 1.82 -4.27
C GLY A 37 0.68 1.72 -4.49
N ALA A 38 -0.11 2.54 -3.84
CA ALA A 38 -1.56 2.46 -3.89
C ALA A 38 -2.17 3.85 -3.77
N LEU A 39 -3.38 4.01 -4.31
CA LEU A 39 -4.22 5.15 -4.05
C LEU A 39 -5.22 4.79 -2.95
N PHE A 40 -5.25 5.62 -1.91
CA PHE A 40 -6.23 5.60 -0.84
C PHE A 40 -7.22 6.73 -1.09
N LEU A 41 -8.50 6.42 -1.16
CA LEU A 41 -9.59 7.35 -1.45
C LEU A 41 -10.57 7.51 -0.29
N HIS A 42 -10.49 6.62 0.69
CA HIS A 42 -11.49 6.50 1.73
C HIS A 42 -10.86 6.47 3.11
N ASP A 43 -11.58 7.04 4.08
CA ASP A 43 -11.17 6.90 5.46
C ASP A 43 -11.04 5.43 5.84
N GLY A 44 -9.89 5.07 6.39
CA GLY A 44 -9.63 3.72 6.83
C GLY A 44 -8.94 2.86 5.79
N ASP A 45 -8.63 3.36 4.59
CA ASP A 45 -7.70 2.70 3.68
C ASP A 45 -6.31 2.65 4.31
N TYR A 46 -5.61 1.53 4.15
CA TYR A 46 -4.32 1.35 4.81
C TYR A 46 -3.36 0.38 4.13
N VAL A 47 -2.10 0.49 4.55
CA VAL A 47 -1.04 -0.48 4.26
C VAL A 47 -0.42 -1.00 5.54
N ILE A 48 -0.06 -2.28 5.55
CA ILE A 48 0.76 -2.92 6.57
C ILE A 48 2.10 -3.29 5.93
N PHE A 49 3.21 -2.87 6.56
CA PHE A 49 4.56 -3.20 6.08
C PHE A 49 5.55 -3.34 7.24
N GLU A 50 6.68 -3.98 6.96
CA GLU A 50 7.81 -4.07 7.89
C GLU A 50 8.72 -2.84 7.74
N CYS A 51 8.85 -2.05 8.81
CA CYS A 51 9.73 -0.89 8.85
C CYS A 51 11.16 -1.33 9.19
N ALA A 52 11.93 -1.68 8.17
CA ALA A 52 13.30 -2.16 8.32
C ALA A 52 14.34 -1.05 8.09
N GLU A 53 15.60 -1.31 8.43
CA GLU A 53 16.70 -0.39 8.10
C GLU A 53 16.84 -0.24 6.57
N GLY A 54 16.97 1.00 6.10
CA GLY A 54 16.98 1.34 4.66
C GLY A 54 15.59 1.37 3.98
N TYR A 55 14.59 0.73 4.60
CA TYR A 55 13.19 0.62 4.15
C TYR A 55 12.22 1.18 5.20
N ASN A 56 12.62 2.28 5.83
CA ASN A 56 11.96 2.87 7.00
C ASN A 56 11.03 4.03 6.60
N GLY A 57 10.25 3.89 5.55
CA GLY A 57 9.41 4.99 5.11
C GLY A 57 8.72 4.73 3.79
N PHE A 58 8.11 5.77 3.26
CA PHE A 58 7.35 5.71 2.03
C PHE A 58 7.38 7.04 1.29
N TYR A 59 7.20 6.94 -0.01
CA TYR A 59 6.94 8.03 -0.92
C TYR A 59 5.44 8.35 -0.91
N TYR A 60 5.08 9.62 -1.05
CA TYR A 60 3.67 10.02 -1.11
C TYR A 60 3.39 11.19 -2.05
N MET A 61 2.13 11.27 -2.48
CA MET A 61 1.49 12.43 -3.09
C MET A 61 0.07 12.56 -2.51
N THR A 62 -0.47 13.77 -2.48
CA THR A 62 -1.77 14.11 -1.89
C THR A 62 -2.66 14.74 -2.94
N ARG A 63 -3.98 14.58 -2.89
CA ARG A 63 -4.85 15.34 -3.82
C ARG A 63 -5.01 16.81 -3.46
N LYS A 64 -5.21 17.11 -2.17
CA LYS A 64 -5.51 18.47 -1.69
C LYS A 64 -5.09 18.66 -0.23
N GLY A 65 -4.40 19.77 0.02
CA GLY A 65 -3.94 20.20 1.34
C GLY A 65 -3.10 19.16 2.09
N GLU A 66 -2.93 19.41 3.38
CA GLU A 66 -2.30 18.46 4.31
C GLU A 66 -3.20 17.23 4.50
N THR A 67 -2.60 16.05 4.39
CA THR A 67 -3.28 14.74 4.51
C THR A 67 -2.77 14.01 5.76
N PRO A 68 -3.64 13.69 6.73
CA PRO A 68 -3.22 13.01 7.93
C PRO A 68 -3.27 11.48 7.73
N VAL A 69 -2.24 10.80 8.22
CA VAL A 69 -2.21 9.34 8.34
C VAL A 69 -2.00 8.94 9.79
N GLU A 70 -2.77 7.96 10.24
CA GLU A 70 -2.59 7.33 11.54
C GLU A 70 -1.56 6.21 11.44
N VAL A 71 -0.63 6.17 12.39
CA VAL A 71 0.40 5.12 12.47
C VAL A 71 0.07 4.22 13.65
N ILE A 72 -0.07 2.93 13.39
CA ILE A 72 -0.43 1.90 14.36
C ILE A 72 0.66 0.82 14.35
N ASP A 73 1.06 0.36 15.54
CA ASP A 73 1.88 -0.84 15.69
C ASP A 73 0.99 -2.06 15.43
N ASN A 74 1.20 -2.74 14.30
CA ASN A 74 0.30 -3.80 13.85
C ASN A 74 0.32 -5.03 14.77
N ASN A 75 1.42 -5.26 15.50
CA ASN A 75 1.53 -6.40 16.41
C ASN A 75 0.73 -6.18 17.69
N THR A 76 0.68 -4.94 18.18
CA THR A 76 0.00 -4.61 19.44
C THR A 76 -1.37 -3.98 19.25
N GLY A 77 -1.69 -3.51 18.05
CA GLY A 77 -2.88 -2.72 17.74
C GLY A 77 -2.87 -1.31 18.34
N LYS A 78 -1.77 -0.89 18.99
CA LYS A 78 -1.68 0.43 19.63
C LYS A 78 -1.36 1.50 18.62
N GLN A 79 -2.09 2.61 18.69
CA GLN A 79 -1.76 3.82 17.97
C GLN A 79 -0.42 4.36 18.47
N ILE A 80 0.49 4.63 17.54
CA ILE A 80 1.79 5.26 17.80
C ILE A 80 1.66 6.77 17.67
N GLY A 81 0.90 7.26 16.69
CA GLY A 81 0.65 8.68 16.50
C GLY A 81 0.04 9.00 15.14
N TYR A 82 0.10 10.28 14.78
CA TYR A 82 -0.30 10.78 13.46
C TYR A 82 0.90 11.38 12.73
N LEU A 83 0.96 11.17 11.42
CA LEU A 83 1.83 11.92 10.52
C LEU A 83 0.96 12.84 9.68
N PHE A 84 1.33 14.12 9.64
CA PHE A 84 0.63 15.13 8.86
C PHE A 84 1.43 15.41 7.59
N LEU A 85 1.07 14.70 6.51
CA LEU A 85 1.75 14.79 5.24
C LEU A 85 1.45 16.16 4.62
N GLN A 86 2.52 16.93 4.38
CA GLN A 86 2.39 18.24 3.73
C GLN A 86 1.90 18.07 2.30
N GLU A 87 1.34 19.12 1.72
CA GLU A 87 0.82 19.06 0.35
C GLU A 87 1.91 18.62 -0.66
N ASN A 88 1.55 17.65 -1.50
CA ASN A 88 2.35 17.18 -2.60
C ASN A 88 1.45 16.69 -3.73
N TYR A 89 0.92 17.63 -4.51
CA TYR A 89 -0.11 17.34 -5.51
C TYR A 89 0.40 16.39 -6.60
N TYR A 90 -0.31 15.29 -6.81
CA TYR A 90 -0.07 14.46 -7.98
C TYR A 90 -0.57 15.18 -9.25
N THR A 91 0.22 15.08 -10.31
CA THR A 91 -0.07 15.69 -11.60
C THR A 91 -0.86 14.70 -12.45
N THR A 92 -1.99 15.12 -13.02
CA THR A 92 -2.77 14.27 -13.92
C THR A 92 -1.95 13.93 -15.17
N GLY A 93 -1.88 12.65 -15.53
CA GLY A 93 -1.22 12.19 -16.76
C GLY A 93 0.29 11.96 -16.66
N GLU A 94 0.90 12.14 -15.48
CA GLU A 94 2.29 11.74 -15.26
C GLU A 94 2.40 10.28 -14.86
N SER A 95 3.44 9.59 -15.34
CA SER A 95 3.70 8.22 -14.92
C SER A 95 4.14 8.14 -13.46
N PHE A 96 3.65 7.11 -12.79
CA PHE A 96 3.98 6.74 -11.43
C PHE A 96 5.48 6.53 -11.17
N ASP A 97 6.27 6.27 -12.22
CA ASP A 97 7.69 6.02 -12.11
C ASP A 97 8.55 7.28 -11.96
N TYR A 98 8.11 8.40 -12.53
CA TYR A 98 8.85 9.67 -12.48
C TYR A 98 8.08 10.84 -11.86
N ALA A 99 6.83 10.63 -11.43
CA ALA A 99 6.06 11.64 -10.72
C ALA A 99 6.81 12.16 -9.47
N GLY A 100 6.54 13.42 -9.10
CA GLY A 100 7.22 14.16 -8.02
C GLY A 100 6.93 13.69 -6.60
N PHE A 101 7.02 12.39 -6.32
CA PHE A 101 6.81 11.82 -5.00
C PHE A 101 7.77 12.42 -3.95
N LYS A 102 7.23 12.76 -2.77
CA LYS A 102 8.04 13.16 -1.61
C LYS A 102 8.28 11.96 -0.71
N TRP A 103 9.50 11.82 -0.20
CA TRP A 103 9.84 10.78 0.78
C TRP A 103 9.50 11.23 2.19
N VAL A 104 8.89 10.34 2.98
CA VAL A 104 8.77 10.46 4.43
C VAL A 104 9.65 9.40 5.07
N ASP A 105 10.61 9.86 5.85
CA ASP A 105 11.44 9.01 6.70
C ASP A 105 10.72 8.77 8.04
N LEU A 106 10.39 7.52 8.32
CA LEU A 106 9.96 7.08 9.64
C LEU A 106 11.23 6.83 10.47
N GLN A 107 11.49 7.79 11.36
CA GLN A 107 12.68 7.84 12.22
C GLN A 107 12.82 6.62 13.14
N GLN A 108 13.91 6.58 13.93
CA GLN A 108 14.31 5.42 14.76
C GLN A 108 13.19 4.77 15.58
N GLY A 109 12.23 5.53 16.12
CA GLY A 109 11.13 4.98 16.94
C GLY A 109 10.20 3.99 16.21
N PHE A 110 10.23 3.98 14.88
CA PHE A 110 9.40 3.13 14.03
C PHE A 110 10.14 1.89 13.51
N LYS A 111 11.47 1.88 13.54
CA LYS A 111 12.29 0.82 12.95
C LYS A 111 12.15 -0.49 13.75
N GLY A 112 12.17 -1.62 13.04
CA GLY A 112 11.99 -2.96 13.60
C GLY A 112 10.54 -3.33 13.93
N LYS A 113 9.57 -2.45 13.62
CA LYS A 113 8.14 -2.70 13.84
C LYS A 113 7.43 -3.07 12.55
N ILE A 114 6.35 -3.82 12.67
CA ILE A 114 5.35 -3.95 11.62
C ILE A 114 4.36 -2.82 11.82
N LEU A 115 4.28 -1.91 10.86
CA LEU A 115 3.47 -0.70 10.95
C LEU A 115 2.24 -0.83 10.07
N LYS A 116 1.14 -0.27 10.54
CA LYS A 116 -0.06 -0.01 9.75
C LYS A 116 -0.21 1.51 9.59
N ILE A 117 -0.28 1.99 8.35
CA ILE A 117 -0.49 3.40 8.00
C ILE A 117 -1.88 3.54 7.43
N VAL A 118 -2.74 4.28 8.12
CA VAL A 118 -4.15 4.42 7.79
C VAL A 118 -4.44 5.84 7.33
N LEU A 119 -5.02 6.01 6.14
CA LEU A 119 -5.56 7.30 5.70
C LEU A 119 -6.70 7.70 6.63
N ARG A 120 -6.62 8.93 7.14
CA ARG A 120 -7.70 9.51 7.93
C ARG A 120 -8.27 10.74 7.23
N GLU A 121 -9.55 10.71 6.93
CA GLU A 121 -10.25 11.79 6.26
C GLU A 121 -11.67 11.95 6.80
N ASN A 122 -12.34 13.03 6.38
CA ASN A 122 -13.71 13.33 6.77
C ASN A 122 -13.94 13.30 8.30
N ARG A 123 -12.92 13.68 9.08
CA ARG A 123 -12.95 13.65 10.55
C ARG A 123 -12.14 14.77 11.18
N LYS A 124 -12.42 15.02 12.45
CA LYS A 124 -11.64 15.93 13.28
C LYS A 124 -10.50 15.15 13.95
N ILE A 125 -9.27 15.58 13.73
CA ILE A 125 -8.08 15.05 14.39
C ILE A 125 -7.48 16.18 15.22
N TYR A 126 -7.40 15.97 16.53
CA TYR A 126 -7.14 17.03 17.49
C TYR A 126 -8.15 18.20 17.31
N ASN A 127 -7.68 19.39 16.92
CA ASN A 127 -8.50 20.59 16.73
C ASN A 127 -8.69 21.01 15.27
N LYS A 128 -8.24 20.20 14.31
CA LYS A 128 -8.37 20.49 12.87
C LYS A 128 -9.32 19.49 12.22
N THR A 129 -10.28 20.01 11.45
CA THR A 129 -11.19 19.19 10.65
C THR A 129 -10.54 18.92 9.30
N TYR A 130 -10.37 17.64 8.99
CA TYR A 130 -9.93 17.19 7.68
C TYR A 130 -11.16 16.73 6.92
N GLY A 131 -11.41 17.34 5.76
CA GLY A 131 -12.44 16.86 4.83
C GLY A 131 -11.92 15.69 4.00
N ASP A 132 -12.50 15.51 2.83
CA ASP A 132 -12.08 14.56 1.79
C ASP A 132 -10.57 14.67 1.49
N ARG A 133 -9.86 13.55 1.45
CA ARG A 133 -8.44 13.44 1.16
C ARG A 133 -8.15 12.16 0.39
N ASP A 134 -7.22 12.28 -0.54
CA ASP A 134 -6.69 11.14 -1.28
C ASP A 134 -5.19 11.10 -1.04
N LEU A 135 -4.66 9.89 -0.90
CA LEU A 135 -3.25 9.64 -0.66
C LEU A 135 -2.73 8.60 -1.65
N LEU A 136 -1.81 9.01 -2.50
CA LEU A 136 -1.02 8.11 -3.29
C LEU A 136 0.24 7.78 -2.50
N ILE A 137 0.49 6.51 -2.20
CA ILE A 137 1.66 6.04 -1.44
C ILE A 137 2.48 5.09 -2.30
N LYS A 138 3.81 5.15 -2.24
CA LYS A 138 4.75 4.26 -2.94
C LYS A 138 5.86 3.83 -1.98
N PHE A 139 6.39 2.62 -2.14
CA PHE A 139 7.49 2.13 -1.29
C PHE A 139 8.76 1.90 -2.10
N LYS A 140 9.92 1.99 -1.44
CA LYS A 140 11.20 1.61 -2.06
C LYS A 140 11.17 0.15 -2.48
N SER A 141 11.79 -0.16 -3.61
CA SER A 141 11.96 -1.55 -4.03
C SER A 141 12.73 -2.34 -2.96
N GLY A 142 12.18 -3.46 -2.50
CA GLY A 142 12.74 -4.24 -1.39
C GLY A 142 12.06 -3.99 -0.03
N THR A 143 11.17 -3.00 0.07
CA THR A 143 10.30 -2.87 1.25
C THR A 143 9.35 -4.04 1.31
N LYS A 144 9.29 -4.71 2.46
CA LYS A 144 8.40 -5.85 2.69
C LYS A 144 7.00 -5.38 3.06
N ILE A 145 6.11 -5.38 2.07
CA ILE A 145 4.70 -5.07 2.26
C ILE A 145 3.94 -6.34 2.61
N ILE A 146 3.09 -6.26 3.64
CA ILE A 146 2.35 -7.42 4.15
C ILE A 146 0.92 -7.40 3.62
N TYR A 147 0.28 -6.24 3.59
CA TYR A 147 -1.13 -6.14 3.20
C TYR A 147 -1.52 -4.72 2.80
N TRP A 148 -2.45 -4.64 1.86
CA TRP A 148 -3.11 -3.41 1.41
C TRP A 148 -4.62 -3.55 1.62
N HIS A 149 -5.27 -2.49 2.07
CA HIS A 149 -6.70 -2.44 2.31
C HIS A 149 -7.33 -1.21 1.69
N GLY A 150 -8.49 -1.39 1.04
CA GLY A 150 -9.24 -0.28 0.43
C GLY A 150 -8.47 0.41 -0.70
N VAL A 151 -7.69 -0.34 -1.48
CA VAL A 151 -6.95 0.24 -2.60
C VAL A 151 -7.85 0.33 -3.80
N ASP A 152 -8.08 1.54 -4.27
CA ASP A 152 -8.81 1.79 -5.51
C ASP A 152 -7.87 1.86 -6.72
N LEU A 153 -8.36 1.29 -7.82
CA LEU A 153 -7.86 1.50 -9.17
C LEU A 153 -8.71 2.62 -9.77
N THR A 154 -8.28 3.88 -9.67
CA THR A 154 -8.99 4.94 -10.38
C THR A 154 -8.50 5.01 -11.81
N ASP A 155 -9.39 5.16 -12.81
CA ASP A 155 -9.06 5.17 -14.25
C ASP A 155 -7.95 6.17 -14.65
N TRP A 156 -7.78 7.27 -13.89
CA TRP A 156 -6.74 8.29 -14.13
C TRP A 156 -5.42 7.99 -13.41
N CYS A 157 -5.45 7.14 -12.39
CA CYS A 157 -4.28 6.53 -11.76
C CYS A 157 -4.15 5.06 -12.14
N ASP A 158 -4.87 4.60 -13.18
CA ASP A 158 -5.05 3.18 -13.46
C ASP A 158 -3.68 2.56 -13.59
N LEU A 159 -3.34 1.79 -12.55
CA LEU A 159 -2.03 1.20 -12.41
C LEU A 159 -1.82 0.15 -13.51
N ASP A 160 -2.90 -0.29 -14.17
CA ASP A 160 -2.88 -1.15 -15.34
C ASP A 160 -2.75 -0.36 -16.66
N TYR A 161 -3.25 0.88 -16.75
CA TYR A 161 -3.16 1.73 -17.97
C TYR A 161 -1.80 2.42 -18.13
N VAL A 162 -1.12 2.74 -17.03
CA VAL A 162 0.21 3.38 -17.03
C VAL A 162 1.35 2.34 -17.04
N ALA A 163 1.11 1.09 -16.60
CA ALA A 163 2.10 0.01 -16.60
C ALA A 163 2.28 -0.69 -17.97
N TYR A 164 1.49 -0.30 -18.97
CA TYR A 164 1.51 -0.87 -20.32
C TYR A 164 2.24 0.00 -21.35
N TYR A 165 3.35 0.64 -20.97
CA TYR A 165 4.38 1.11 -21.92
C TYR A 165 5.79 1.04 -21.33
#